data_AF-A0A936TA60-F1
#
_entry.id   AF-A0A936TA60-F1
#
_cell.length_a   1.000
_cell.length_b   1.000
_cell.length_c   1.000
_cell.angle_alpha   90.00
_cell.angle_beta   90.00
_cell.angle_gamma   90.00
#
_symmetry.space_group_name_H-M   'P 1'
#
loop_
_entity.id
_entity.type
_entity.pdbx_description
1 polymer ?
#
loop_
_entity_poly.entity_id
_entity_poly.type
_entity_poly.pdbx_seq_one_letter_code
_entity_poly.pdbx_strand_id
1 'polypeptide(L)'
;MSIAIRIKDCIDNHEKYVAIMATLPDKELAKKLDLVHIQSEIAEQTKNTGSLELLEVWHQQIIEARIYKAENDIPDAPNEIELAIADIETFVSKSEARQEIMSDLANPAKQSRPKVQQQQDNDSQLSLF
;
A
#
# COMPACT_ATOMS: atom_id res chain seq x y z
N MET A 1 -19.30 -32.11 -10.17
CA MET A 1 -18.34 -31.89 -11.28
C MET A 1 -17.11 -32.72 -10.98
N SER A 2 -16.67 -33.59 -11.89
CA SER A 2 -15.53 -34.48 -11.65
C SER A 2 -14.19 -33.73 -11.73
N ILE A 3 -13.15 -34.28 -11.12
CA ILE A 3 -11.79 -33.74 -11.19
C ILE A 3 -11.32 -33.59 -12.65
N ALA A 4 -11.57 -34.59 -13.48
CA ALA A 4 -11.21 -34.55 -14.90
C ALA A 4 -11.87 -33.40 -15.67
N ILE A 5 -13.14 -33.07 -15.37
CA ILE A 5 -13.81 -31.92 -15.96
C ILE A 5 -13.16 -30.61 -15.50
N ARG A 6 -12.75 -30.52 -14.23
CA ARG A 6 -12.06 -29.34 -13.69
C ARG A 6 -10.68 -29.14 -14.31
N ILE A 7 -9.90 -30.21 -14.44
CA ILE A 7 -8.59 -30.17 -15.09
C ILE A 7 -8.75 -29.69 -16.53
N LYS A 8 -9.69 -30.29 -17.28
CA LYS A 8 -9.97 -29.88 -18.65
C LYS A 8 -10.38 -28.42 -18.74
N ASP A 9 -11.26 -27.96 -17.87
CA ASP A 9 -11.68 -26.55 -17.82
C ASP A 9 -10.50 -25.61 -17.51
N CYS A 10 -9.60 -25.98 -16.60
CA CYS A 10 -8.41 -25.20 -16.27
C CYS A 10 -7.45 -25.11 -17.45
N ILE A 11 -7.28 -26.19 -18.22
CA ILE A 11 -6.45 -26.22 -19.43
C ILE A 11 -7.10 -25.42 -20.56
N ASP A 12 -8.38 -25.66 -20.83
CA ASP A 12 -9.11 -25.02 -21.94
C ASP A 12 -9.26 -23.51 -21.73
N ASN A 13 -9.29 -23.03 -20.48
CA ASN A 13 -9.41 -21.61 -20.11
C ASN A 13 -8.15 -21.05 -19.43
N HIS A 14 -6.98 -21.63 -19.70
CA HIS A 14 -5.74 -21.34 -18.98
C HIS A 14 -5.39 -19.84 -18.98
N GLU A 15 -5.32 -19.22 -20.16
CA GLU A 15 -5.01 -17.79 -20.31
C GLU A 15 -5.99 -16.89 -19.55
N LYS A 16 -7.27 -17.25 -19.55
CA LYS A 16 -8.31 -16.52 -18.82
C LYS A 16 -8.06 -16.58 -17.32
N TYR A 17 -7.72 -17.76 -16.79
CA TYR A 17 -7.44 -17.92 -15.37
C TYR A 17 -6.16 -17.20 -14.95
N VAL A 18 -5.12 -17.24 -15.78
CA VAL A 18 -3.88 -16.45 -15.59
C VAL A 18 -4.20 -14.96 -15.53
N ALA A 19 -4.97 -14.43 -16.49
CA ALA A 19 -5.34 -13.02 -16.52
C ALA A 19 -6.18 -12.60 -15.31
N ILE A 20 -7.13 -13.43 -14.87
CA ILE A 20 -7.91 -13.18 -13.65
C ILE A 20 -6.99 -13.16 -12.43
N MET A 21 -6.08 -14.12 -12.31
CA MET A 21 -5.15 -14.19 -11.17
C MET A 21 -4.16 -13.03 -11.16
N ALA A 22 -3.72 -12.54 -12.32
CA ALA A 22 -2.81 -11.40 -12.40
C ALA A 22 -3.39 -10.10 -11.82
N THR A 23 -4.73 -10.02 -11.69
CA THR A 23 -5.39 -8.88 -11.01
C THR A 23 -5.25 -8.91 -9.49
N LEU A 24 -4.88 -10.07 -8.91
CA LEU A 24 -4.69 -10.21 -7.47
C LEU A 24 -3.40 -9.54 -7.00
N PRO A 25 -3.34 -9.08 -5.74
CA PRO A 25 -2.10 -8.63 -5.12
C PRO A 25 -1.05 -9.76 -5.08
N ASP A 26 0.23 -9.41 -5.20
CA ASP A 26 1.33 -10.37 -5.16
C ASP A 26 1.36 -11.18 -3.86
N LYS A 27 1.00 -10.53 -2.75
CA LYS A 27 0.86 -11.19 -1.45
C LYS A 27 -0.20 -12.30 -1.46
N GLU A 28 -1.30 -12.10 -2.18
CA GLU A 28 -2.36 -13.12 -2.31
C GLU A 28 -1.94 -14.23 -3.27
N LEU A 29 -1.23 -13.91 -4.35
CA LEU A 29 -0.64 -14.92 -5.25
C LEU A 29 0.38 -15.80 -4.51
N ALA A 30 1.23 -15.21 -3.67
CA ALA A 30 2.17 -15.95 -2.82
C ALA A 30 1.44 -16.90 -1.85
N LYS A 31 0.43 -16.41 -1.12
CA LYS A 31 -0.37 -17.26 -0.21
C LYS A 31 -1.04 -18.42 -0.94
N LYS A 32 -1.56 -18.18 -2.15
CA LYS A 32 -2.18 -19.22 -2.98
C LYS A 32 -1.16 -20.28 -3.39
N LEU A 33 0.05 -19.87 -3.74
CA LEU A 33 1.14 -20.78 -4.09
C LEU A 33 1.51 -21.68 -2.90
N ASP A 34 1.66 -21.10 -1.71
CA ASP A 34 1.92 -21.85 -0.47
C ASP A 34 0.79 -22.84 -0.15
N LEU A 35 -0.46 -22.41 -0.31
CA LEU A 35 -1.62 -23.27 -0.09
C LEU A 35 -1.64 -24.45 -1.06
N VAL A 36 -1.38 -24.21 -2.35
CA VAL A 36 -1.30 -25.26 -3.36
C VAL A 36 -0.19 -26.24 -3.01
N HIS A 37 0.97 -25.75 -2.57
CA HIS A 37 2.07 -26.61 -2.13
C HIS A 37 1.66 -27.54 -0.98
N ILE A 38 1.09 -26.99 0.11
CA ILE A 38 0.60 -27.79 1.25
C ILE A 38 -0.46 -28.81 0.82
N GLN A 39 -1.38 -28.41 -0.07
CA GLN A 39 -2.43 -29.31 -0.57
C GLN A 39 -1.86 -30.42 -1.45
N SER A 40 -0.79 -30.15 -2.20
CA SER A 40 -0.09 -31.16 -3.01
C SER A 40 0.58 -32.21 -2.12
N GLU A 41 1.24 -31.79 -1.03
CA GLU A 41 1.81 -32.73 -0.06
C GLU A 41 0.74 -33.63 0.56
N ILE A 42 -0.42 -33.06 0.92
CA ILE A 42 -1.55 -33.83 1.45
C ILE A 42 -2.10 -34.80 0.39
N ALA A 43 -2.24 -34.34 -0.86
CA ALA A 43 -2.71 -35.17 -1.96
C ALA A 43 -1.76 -36.34 -2.24
N GLU A 44 -0.44 -36.11 -2.16
CA GLU A 44 0.58 -37.14 -2.29
C GLU A 44 0.51 -38.16 -1.14
N GLN A 45 0.46 -37.69 0.11
CA GLN A 45 0.31 -38.55 1.29
C GLN A 45 -0.94 -39.42 1.24
N THR A 46 -2.04 -38.88 0.70
CA THR A 46 -3.33 -39.58 0.55
C THR A 46 -3.44 -40.36 -0.76
N LYS A 47 -2.42 -40.36 -1.60
CA LYS A 47 -2.39 -40.99 -2.94
C LYS A 47 -3.54 -40.55 -3.85
N ASN A 48 -3.99 -39.30 -3.69
CA ASN A 48 -5.04 -38.72 -4.50
C ASN A 48 -4.44 -38.07 -5.76
N THR A 49 -4.15 -38.90 -6.76
CA THR A 49 -3.49 -38.49 -8.01
C THR A 49 -4.28 -37.46 -8.80
N GLY A 50 -5.61 -37.56 -8.84
CA GLY A 50 -6.44 -36.59 -9.54
C GLY A 50 -6.38 -35.19 -8.92
N SER A 51 -6.34 -35.10 -7.59
CA SER A 51 -6.12 -33.81 -6.93
C SER A 51 -4.72 -33.28 -7.16
N LEU A 52 -3.71 -34.15 -7.19
CA LEU A 52 -2.32 -33.77 -7.47
C LEU A 52 -2.18 -33.12 -8.86
N GLU A 53 -2.75 -33.76 -9.90
CA GLU A 53 -2.75 -33.22 -11.27
C GLU A 53 -3.45 -31.86 -11.36
N LEU A 54 -4.59 -31.69 -10.68
CA LEU A 54 -5.30 -30.41 -10.66
C LEU A 54 -4.47 -29.31 -9.97
N LEU A 55 -3.82 -29.65 -8.86
CA LEU A 55 -3.00 -28.72 -8.10
C LEU A 55 -1.75 -28.31 -8.87
N GLU A 56 -1.18 -29.19 -9.69
CA GLU A 56 -0.06 -28.87 -10.58
C GLU A 56 -0.46 -27.83 -11.64
N VAL A 57 -1.65 -27.98 -12.25
CA VAL A 57 -2.18 -26.99 -13.20
C VAL A 57 -2.37 -25.63 -12.51
N TRP A 58 -2.94 -25.61 -11.30
CA TRP A 58 -3.10 -24.36 -10.54
C TRP A 58 -1.77 -23.73 -10.16
N HIS A 59 -0.78 -24.53 -9.79
CA HIS A 59 0.56 -24.06 -9.48
C HIS A 59 1.19 -23.34 -10.68
N GLN A 60 1.10 -23.94 -11.88
CA GLN A 60 1.57 -23.33 -13.12
C GLN A 60 0.86 -22.01 -13.40
N GLN A 61 -0.48 -21.98 -13.32
CA GLN A 61 -1.26 -20.77 -13.57
C GLN A 61 -0.92 -19.62 -12.61
N ILE A 62 -0.65 -19.91 -11.33
CA ILE A 62 -0.26 -18.89 -10.35
C ILE A 62 1.12 -18.31 -10.70
N ILE A 63 2.08 -19.15 -11.09
CA ILE A 63 3.41 -18.70 -11.51
C ILE A 63 3.31 -17.83 -12.76
N GLU A 64 2.57 -18.29 -13.77
CA GLU A 64 2.37 -17.53 -14.99
C GLU A 64 1.64 -16.21 -14.75
N ALA A 65 0.68 -16.17 -13.82
CA ALA A 65 0.02 -14.91 -13.44
C ALA A 65 1.01 -13.90 -12.85
N ARG A 66 1.96 -14.35 -12.03
CA ARG A 66 3.02 -13.49 -11.48
C ARG A 66 3.99 -13.01 -12.55
N ILE A 67 4.34 -13.87 -13.51
CA ILE A 67 5.19 -13.50 -14.66
C ILE A 67 4.45 -12.48 -15.53
N TYR A 68 3.21 -12.77 -15.92
CA TYR A 68 2.36 -11.87 -16.71
C TYR A 68 2.21 -10.51 -16.05
N LYS A 69 2.01 -10.48 -14.74
CA LYS A 69 1.96 -9.25 -13.94
C LYS A 69 3.25 -8.45 -14.02
N ALA A 70 4.39 -9.10 -13.86
CA ALA A 70 5.71 -8.47 -13.95
C ALA A 70 6.03 -7.98 -15.38
N GLU A 71 5.62 -8.71 -16.41
CA GLU A 71 5.84 -8.35 -17.82
C GLU A 71 4.96 -7.19 -18.30
N ASN A 72 3.79 -6.99 -17.69
CA ASN A 72 2.82 -5.97 -18.08
C ASN A 72 2.73 -4.81 -17.08
N ASP A 73 3.65 -4.72 -16.12
CA ASP A 73 3.68 -3.69 -15.06
C ASP A 73 2.31 -3.51 -14.35
N ILE A 74 1.59 -4.61 -14.12
CA ILE A 74 0.28 -4.54 -13.48
C ILE A 74 0.52 -4.23 -11.99
N PRO A 75 0.05 -3.08 -11.46
CA PRO A 75 0.28 -2.74 -10.07
C PRO A 75 -0.52 -3.67 -9.15
N ASP A 76 -0.07 -3.82 -7.91
CA ASP A 76 -0.93 -4.35 -6.87
C ASP A 76 -2.14 -3.43 -6.73
N ALA A 77 -3.34 -4.00 -6.87
CA ALA A 77 -4.56 -3.27 -6.58
C ALA A 77 -4.47 -2.82 -5.11
N PRO A 78 -4.57 -1.52 -4.84
CA PRO A 78 -4.44 -1.03 -3.47
C PRO A 78 -5.55 -1.66 -2.64
N ASN A 79 -5.16 -2.28 -1.52
CA ASN A 79 -6.11 -2.85 -0.59
C ASN A 79 -6.97 -1.70 -0.04
N GLU A 80 -8.30 -1.77 -0.12
CA GLU A 80 -9.20 -0.70 0.35
C GLU A 80 -8.89 -0.31 1.81
N ILE A 81 -8.42 -1.27 2.61
CA ILE A 81 -7.98 -1.04 3.99
C ILE A 81 -6.67 -0.26 4.05
N GLU A 82 -5.70 -0.54 3.18
CA GLU A 82 -4.43 0.20 3.13
C GLU A 82 -4.64 1.64 2.64
N LEU A 83 -5.55 1.83 1.67
CA LEU A 83 -6.01 3.17 1.27
C LEU A 83 -6.67 3.90 2.43
N ALA A 84 -7.57 3.25 3.16
CA ALA A 84 -8.23 3.84 4.32
C ALA A 84 -7.23 4.20 5.44
N ILE A 85 -6.21 3.36 5.69
CA ILE A 85 -5.14 3.66 6.66
C ILE A 85 -4.32 4.87 6.20
N ALA A 86 -3.91 4.92 4.92
CA ALA A 86 -3.16 6.04 4.38
C ALA A 86 -3.96 7.36 4.45
N ASP A 87 -5.27 7.31 4.21
CA ASP A 87 -6.18 8.45 4.33
C ASP A 87 -6.32 8.92 5.80
N ILE A 88 -6.37 7.99 6.75
CA ILE A 88 -6.38 8.31 8.18
C ILE A 88 -5.04 8.93 8.61
N GLU A 89 -3.90 8.36 8.21
CA GLU A 89 -2.56 8.87 8.54
C GLU A 89 -2.34 10.27 7.98
N THR A 90 -2.77 10.54 6.73
CA THR A 90 -2.72 11.89 6.16
C THR A 90 -3.68 12.86 6.85
N PHE A 91 -4.86 12.40 7.28
CA PHE A 91 -5.78 13.24 8.06
C PHE A 91 -5.20 13.61 9.42
N VAL A 92 -4.62 12.64 10.16
CA VAL A 92 -3.97 12.86 11.45
C VAL A 92 -2.81 13.84 11.28
N SER A 93 -1.92 13.62 10.30
CA SER A 93 -0.77 14.48 10.02
C SER A 93 -1.19 15.93 9.70
N LYS A 94 -2.25 16.11 8.89
CA LYS A 94 -2.80 17.45 8.60
C LYS A 94 -3.43 18.09 9.83
N SER A 95 -4.06 17.30 10.70
CA SER A 95 -4.67 17.79 11.94
C SER A 95 -3.62 18.24 12.95
N GLU A 96 -2.54 17.48 13.10
CA GLU A 96 -1.40 17.79 13.97
C GLU A 96 -0.69 19.04 13.49
N ALA A 97 -0.40 19.15 12.19
CA ALA A 97 0.19 20.36 11.60
C ALA A 97 -0.72 21.58 11.80
N ARG A 98 -2.04 21.43 11.68
CA ARG A 98 -2.99 22.53 11.92
C ARG A 98 -3.05 22.91 13.39
N GLN A 99 -2.96 21.95 14.30
CA GLN A 99 -2.99 22.18 15.73
C GLN A 99 -1.69 22.85 16.22
N GLU A 100 -0.55 22.49 15.63
CA GLU A 100 0.74 23.16 15.84
C GLU A 100 0.66 24.63 15.41
N ILE A 101 0.20 24.91 14.18
CA ILE A 101 -0.01 26.28 13.69
C ILE A 101 -0.96 27.07 14.60
N MET A 102 -2.07 26.47 15.04
CA MET A 102 -3.01 27.14 15.94
C MET A 102 -2.42 27.39 17.33
N SER A 103 -1.57 26.48 17.84
CA SER A 103 -0.88 26.65 19.11
C SER A 103 0.19 27.75 19.06
N ASP A 104 0.88 27.89 17.91
CA ASP A 104 1.82 28.98 17.65
C ASP A 104 1.11 30.34 17.54
N LEU A 105 -0.08 30.39 16.94
CA LEU A 105 -0.91 31.61 16.90
C LEU A 105 -1.49 31.99 18.28
N ALA A 106 -1.79 31.01 19.13
CA ALA A 106 -2.36 31.24 20.46
C ALA A 106 -1.35 31.77 21.48
N ASN A 107 -0.04 31.68 21.20
CA ASN A 107 1.02 32.09 22.12
C ASN A 107 2.03 33.05 21.46
N PRO A 108 1.66 34.33 21.21
CA PRO A 108 2.55 35.32 20.59
C PRO A 108 3.71 35.79 21.50
N ALA A 109 3.93 35.16 22.66
CA ALA A 109 4.83 35.63 23.71
C ALA A 109 6.34 35.38 23.47
N LYS A 110 6.76 35.02 22.25
CA LYS A 110 8.19 34.85 21.90
C LYS A 110 8.67 35.70 20.74
N GLN A 111 7.97 36.79 20.39
CA GLN A 111 8.63 37.85 19.62
C GLN A 111 9.41 38.76 20.56
N SER A 112 10.68 38.40 20.77
CA SER A 112 11.71 39.26 21.36
C SER A 112 11.75 40.58 20.61
N ARG A 113 11.09 41.62 21.12
CA ARG A 113 11.24 42.99 20.63
C ARG A 113 12.69 43.43 20.85
N PRO A 114 13.41 43.96 19.85
CA PRO A 114 14.67 44.64 20.11
C PRO A 114 14.39 45.86 21.00
N LYS A 115 15.14 45.98 22.10
CA LYS A 115 15.12 47.18 22.96
C LYS A 115 15.52 48.39 22.13
N VAL A 116 14.56 49.22 21.77
CA VAL A 116 14.83 50.58 21.28
C VAL A 116 15.33 51.39 22.48
N GLN A 117 16.59 51.77 22.44
CA GLN A 117 17.20 52.71 23.39
C GLN A 117 16.51 54.06 23.20
N GLN A 118 15.73 54.49 24.20
CA GLN A 118 15.23 55.86 24.27
C GLN A 118 16.43 56.78 24.52
N GLN A 119 16.81 57.53 23.50
CA GLN A 119 17.76 58.62 23.59
C GLN A 119 17.05 59.75 24.37
N GLN A 120 17.55 60.05 25.56
CA GLN A 120 17.07 61.17 26.36
C GLN A 120 17.38 62.46 25.63
N ASP A 121 16.32 63.16 25.21
CA ASP A 121 16.31 64.56 24.87
C ASP A 121 16.92 65.36 26.03
N ASN A 122 17.97 66.11 25.73
CA ASN A 122 18.34 67.29 26.51
C ASN A 122 18.63 68.42 25.53
N ASP A 123 17.65 69.31 25.44
CA ASP A 123 17.76 70.75 25.24
C ASP A 123 19.14 71.29 24.85
N SER A 124 19.26 71.83 23.64
CA SER A 124 19.63 73.24 23.48
C SER A 124 19.39 73.74 22.05
N GLN A 125 18.39 74.61 21.92
CA GLN A 125 18.41 75.88 21.19
C GLN A 125 18.97 75.95 19.75
N LEU A 126 18.04 76.19 18.82
CA LEU A 126 18.05 77.29 17.83
C LEU A 126 19.41 77.77 17.27
N SER A 127 19.65 77.49 15.98
CA SER A 127 19.89 78.57 15.01
C SER A 127 19.67 78.07 13.58
N LEU A 128 18.63 78.59 12.92
CA LEU A 128 18.61 78.72 11.46
C LEU A 128 19.63 79.80 11.10
N PHE A 129 20.71 79.44 10.41
CA PHE A 129 21.36 80.20 9.35
C PHE A 129 22.21 79.24 8.51
#